data_AF-A0A2E9U6S1-F1
#
_entry.id   AF-A0A2E9U6S1-F1
#
_cell.length_a   1.000
_cell.length_b   1.000
_cell.length_c   1.000
_cell.angle_alpha   90.00
_cell.angle_beta   90.00
_cell.angle_gamma   90.00
#
_symmetry.space_group_name_H-M   'P 1'
#
loop_
_entity.id
_entity.type
_entity.pdbx_description
1 polymer ?
#
loop_
_entity_poly.entity_id
_entity_poly.type
_entity_poly.pdbx_seq_one_letter_code
_entity_poly.pdbx_strand_id
1 'polypeptide(L)'
;MMRYELFLALRYLRARRKQAFTSIVSFVSVLGISVGVAALVIALALLTGFQQDIQTKIIDANAHIVLWGFGDVPMVEYPEVVDVASSVPGVINAAPAILRPAVINNGFGLSFATFKGVDPEAGTLDLLNRVVEGSVSNLRLGNELDGALIGRGMADSMLLRVGD
;
A
#
# COMPACT_ATOMS: atom_id res chain seq x y z
N MET A 1 17.08 8.55 44.67
CA MET A 1 16.47 9.51 45.62
C MET A 1 15.03 9.92 45.27
N MET A 2 14.40 9.43 44.19
CA MET A 2 13.12 9.91 43.64
C MET A 2 11.81 9.39 44.31
N ARG A 3 11.86 8.70 45.46
CA ARG A 3 10.67 8.02 46.01
C ARG A 3 9.78 8.88 46.91
N TYR A 4 10.34 9.88 47.58
CA TYR A 4 9.58 10.68 48.54
C TYR A 4 8.72 11.75 47.85
N GLU A 5 9.26 12.40 46.82
CA GLU A 5 8.55 13.42 46.02
C GLU A 5 7.36 12.81 45.25
N LEU A 6 7.56 11.65 44.60
CA LEU A 6 6.49 10.91 43.93
C LEU A 6 5.42 10.44 44.93
N PHE A 7 5.81 9.93 46.10
CA PHE A 7 4.87 9.54 47.16
C PHE A 7 4.03 10.73 47.64
N LEU A 8 4.66 11.89 47.83
CA LEU A 8 3.98 13.11 48.24
C LEU A 8 3.03 13.62 47.14
N ALA A 9 3.48 13.65 45.88
CA ALA A 9 2.68 14.08 44.73
C ALA A 9 1.44 13.18 44.52
N LEU A 10 1.60 11.84 44.50
CA LEU A 10 0.47 10.90 44.39
C LEU A 10 -0.48 11.00 45.59
N ARG A 11 0.06 11.20 46.80
CA ARG A 11 -0.77 11.39 48.00
C ARG A 11 -1.59 12.66 47.92
N TYR A 12 -1.04 13.75 47.39
CA TYR A 12 -1.77 15.00 47.16
C TYR A 12 -2.82 14.87 46.03
N LEU A 13 -2.50 14.17 44.94
CA LEU A 13 -3.45 13.86 43.85
C LEU A 13 -4.63 12.98 44.29
N ARG A 14 -4.38 12.02 45.19
CA ARG A 14 -5.37 11.04 45.66
C ARG A 14 -6.11 11.47 46.94
N ALA A 15 -5.62 12.48 47.66
CA ALA A 15 -6.18 12.87 48.95
C ALA A 15 -7.56 13.52 48.81
N ARG A 16 -8.61 12.74 49.05
CA ARG A 16 -9.95 13.24 49.38
C ARG A 16 -9.90 13.95 50.75
N ARG A 17 -9.64 15.25 50.81
CA ARG A 17 -9.84 16.03 52.04
C ARG A 17 -10.72 17.24 51.82
N LYS A 18 -11.87 17.23 52.51
CA LYS A 18 -12.73 18.34 53.00
C LYS A 18 -13.13 19.50 52.06
N GLN A 19 -12.49 19.69 50.91
CA GLN A 19 -12.85 20.60 49.84
C GLN A 19 -13.06 19.78 48.57
N ALA A 20 -14.30 19.33 48.34
CA ALA A 20 -14.66 18.55 47.15
C ALA A 20 -14.30 19.29 45.84
N PHE A 21 -14.29 20.63 45.89
CA PHE A 21 -14.00 21.52 44.77
C PHE A 21 -12.62 21.27 44.15
N THR A 22 -11.55 21.18 44.94
CA THR A 22 -10.18 20.98 44.43
C THR A 22 -10.02 19.61 43.76
N SER A 23 -10.64 18.57 44.32
CA SER A 23 -10.59 17.22 43.75
C SER A 23 -11.32 17.11 42.41
N ILE A 24 -12.41 17.86 42.22
CA ILE A 24 -13.16 17.90 40.95
C ILE A 24 -12.34 18.61 39.88
N VAL A 25 -11.74 19.76 40.20
CA VAL A 25 -10.90 20.52 39.25
C VAL A 25 -9.72 19.67 38.78
N SER A 26 -8.98 19.03 39.69
CA SER A 26 -7.87 18.15 39.30
C SER A 26 -8.32 17.00 38.41
N PHE A 27 -9.48 16.39 38.67
CA PHE A 27 -10.02 15.32 37.84
C PHE A 27 -10.37 15.81 36.43
N VAL A 28 -11.10 16.92 36.31
CA VAL A 28 -11.48 17.51 35.02
C VAL A 28 -10.25 17.96 34.23
N SER A 29 -9.24 18.54 34.89
CA SER A 29 -7.97 18.94 34.24
C SER A 29 -7.22 17.74 33.68
N VAL A 30 -7.07 16.66 34.44
CA VAL A 30 -6.40 15.44 33.95
C VAL A 30 -7.18 14.84 32.80
N LEU A 31 -8.51 14.80 32.87
CA LEU A 31 -9.36 14.25 31.82
C LEU A 31 -9.29 15.10 30.54
N GLY A 32 -9.32 16.43 30.66
CA GLY A 32 -9.17 17.35 29.53
C GLY A 32 -7.82 17.22 28.83
N ILE A 33 -6.72 17.16 29.60
CA ILE A 33 -5.38 16.94 29.04
C ILE A 33 -5.30 15.56 28.37
N SER A 34 -5.85 14.52 29.00
CA SER A 34 -5.84 13.16 28.47
C SER A 34 -6.56 13.09 27.12
N VAL A 35 -7.74 13.71 27.01
CA VAL A 35 -8.51 13.76 25.76
C VAL A 35 -7.77 14.58 24.70
N GLY A 36 -7.21 15.74 25.07
CA GLY A 36 -6.45 16.58 24.14
C GLY A 36 -5.20 15.88 23.58
N VAL A 37 -4.43 15.23 24.44
CA VAL A 37 -3.25 14.45 24.03
C VAL A 37 -3.66 13.23 23.22
N ALA A 38 -4.71 12.50 23.62
CA ALA A 38 -5.20 11.36 22.86
C ALA A 38 -5.64 11.76 21.45
N ALA A 39 -6.38 12.86 21.30
CA ALA A 39 -6.78 13.37 19.99
C ALA A 39 -5.57 13.71 19.11
N LEU A 40 -4.53 14.36 19.67
CA LEU A 40 -3.31 14.68 18.94
C LEU A 40 -2.54 13.42 18.52
N VAL A 41 -2.41 12.44 19.42
CA VAL A 41 -1.74 11.17 19.13
C VAL A 41 -2.48 10.41 18.04
N ILE A 42 -3.81 10.34 18.10
CA ILE A 42 -4.64 9.69 17.07
C ILE A 42 -4.47 10.39 15.73
N ALA A 43 -4.53 11.72 15.70
CA ALA A 43 -4.35 12.48 14.46
C ALA A 43 -2.96 12.22 13.84
N LEU A 44 -1.89 12.23 14.65
CA LEU A 44 -0.55 11.95 14.17
C LEU A 44 -0.41 10.50 13.68
N ALA A 45 -0.99 9.54 14.39
CA ALA A 45 -0.98 8.14 14.01
C ALA A 45 -1.71 7.91 12.68
N LEU A 46 -2.85 8.56 12.47
CA LEU A 46 -3.59 8.51 11.21
C LEU A 46 -2.77 9.09 10.05
N LEU A 47 -2.18 10.27 10.23
CA LEU A 47 -1.35 10.91 9.21
C LEU A 47 -0.13 10.05 8.86
N THR A 48 0.56 9.53 9.87
CA THR A 48 1.76 8.71 9.68
C THR A 48 1.42 7.38 9.02
N GLY A 49 0.38 6.70 9.50
CA GLY A 49 -0.07 5.42 8.93
C GLY A 49 -0.54 5.58 7.49
N PHE A 50 -1.30 6.63 7.18
CA PHE A 50 -1.73 6.92 5.82
C PHE A 50 -0.56 7.24 4.90
N GLN A 51 0.41 8.06 5.34
CA GLN A 51 1.61 8.37 4.56
C GLN A 51 2.37 7.08 4.21
N GLN A 52 2.55 6.19 5.19
CA GLN A 52 3.24 4.92 4.98
C GLN A 52 2.48 4.00 4.01
N ASP A 53 1.16 3.90 4.14
CA ASP A 53 0.32 3.08 3.26
C ASP A 53 0.34 3.59 1.81
N ILE A 54 0.20 4.91 1.61
CA ILE A 54 0.28 5.53 0.29
C ILE A 54 1.67 5.37 -0.31
N GLN A 55 2.73 5.60 0.46
CA GLN A 55 4.10 5.43 -0.02
C GLN A 55 4.35 3.99 -0.47
N THR A 56 3.93 3.00 0.33
CA THR A 56 4.09 1.58 0.01
C THR A 56 3.31 1.23 -1.25
N LYS A 57 2.06 1.67 -1.38
CA LYS A 57 1.22 1.39 -2.56
C LYS A 57 1.76 2.03 -3.85
N ILE A 58 2.35 3.23 -3.76
CA ILE A 58 2.93 3.91 -4.93
C ILE A 58 4.20 3.21 -5.40
N ILE A 59 5.09 2.83 -4.47
CA ILE A 59 6.39 2.22 -4.79
C ILE A 59 6.22 0.78 -5.26
N ASP A 60 5.34 0.00 -4.60
CA ASP A 60 5.21 -1.43 -4.91
C ASP A 60 4.48 -1.70 -6.23
N ALA A 61 3.65 -0.76 -6.71
CA ALA A 61 2.76 -1.02 -7.85
C ALA A 61 3.45 -0.94 -9.24
N ASN A 62 4.64 -0.35 -9.32
CA ASN A 62 5.31 -0.07 -10.59
C ASN A 62 6.79 -0.40 -10.54
N ALA A 63 7.39 -0.58 -11.71
CA ALA A 63 8.84 -0.58 -11.81
C ALA A 63 9.36 0.82 -11.40
N HIS A 64 10.49 0.86 -10.71
CA HIS A 64 11.11 2.11 -10.27
C HIS A 64 11.39 3.07 -11.42
N ILE A 65 11.65 2.54 -12.62
CA ILE A 65 11.87 3.28 -13.85
C ILE A 65 11.10 2.59 -14.97
N VAL A 66 10.39 3.37 -15.79
CA VAL A 66 9.70 2.89 -16.99
C VAL A 66 10.24 3.67 -18.19
N LEU A 67 10.76 2.94 -19.18
CA LEU A 67 11.25 3.51 -20.43
C LEU A 67 10.13 3.42 -21.47
N TRP A 68 9.79 4.57 -22.05
CA TRP A 68 8.76 4.67 -23.08
C TRP A 68 9.39 4.92 -24.45
N GLY A 69 8.86 4.26 -25.48
CA GLY A 69 9.14 4.63 -26.85
C GLY A 69 8.60 6.03 -27.19
N PHE A 70 9.11 6.63 -28.25
CA PHE A 70 8.59 7.92 -28.72
C PHE A 70 7.25 7.74 -29.43
N GLY A 71 6.22 8.43 -28.94
CA GLY A 71 4.86 8.37 -29.50
C GLY A 71 4.13 7.07 -29.17
N ASP A 72 3.10 6.74 -29.95
CA ASP A 72 2.27 5.55 -29.71
C ASP A 72 2.74 4.31 -30.49
N VAL A 73 3.96 4.36 -31.04
CA VAL A 73 4.56 3.29 -31.85
C VAL A 73 5.17 2.24 -30.93
N PRO A 74 4.91 0.94 -31.15
CA PRO A 74 5.58 -0.14 -30.42
C PRO A 74 7.10 -0.02 -30.58
N MET A 75 7.83 -0.12 -29.45
CA MET A 75 9.30 -0.12 -29.46
C MET A 75 9.79 -1.46 -30.00
N VAL A 76 10.33 -1.46 -31.22
CA VAL A 76 10.81 -2.68 -31.89
C VAL A 76 12.17 -3.09 -31.32
N GLU A 77 13.00 -2.11 -30.98
CA GLU A 77 14.36 -2.25 -30.47
C GLU A 77 14.39 -2.53 -28.95
N TYR A 78 13.28 -2.97 -28.36
CA TYR A 78 13.19 -3.23 -26.93
C TYR A 78 14.25 -4.21 -26.39
N PRO A 79 14.72 -5.25 -27.11
CA PRO A 79 15.73 -6.16 -26.56
C PRO A 79 17.04 -5.42 -26.28
N GLU A 80 17.49 -4.57 -27.21
CA GLU A 80 18.71 -3.78 -27.04
C GLU A 80 18.59 -2.78 -25.90
N VAL A 81 17.41 -2.16 -25.73
CA VAL A 81 17.13 -1.23 -24.62
C VAL A 81 17.18 -1.94 -23.27
N VAL A 82 16.65 -3.16 -23.19
CA VAL A 82 16.68 -3.99 -21.97
C VAL A 82 18.12 -4.38 -21.63
N ASP A 83 18.93 -4.75 -22.62
CA ASP A 83 20.35 -5.09 -22.42
C ASP A 83 21.14 -3.88 -21.91
N VAL A 84 20.96 -2.71 -22.53
CA VAL A 84 21.59 -1.46 -22.09
C VAL A 84 21.14 -1.09 -20.68
N ALA A 85 19.84 -1.16 -20.39
CA ALA A 85 19.31 -0.85 -19.07
C ALA A 85 19.87 -1.80 -18.00
N SER A 86 19.95 -3.10 -18.29
CA SER A 86 20.50 -4.11 -17.37
C SER A 86 21.99 -3.92 -17.10
N SER A 87 22.73 -3.28 -18.02
CA SER A 87 24.16 -2.99 -17.87
C SER A 87 24.46 -1.81 -16.93
N VAL A 88 23.45 -1.00 -16.57
CA VAL A 88 23.64 0.18 -15.72
C VAL A 88 23.84 -0.24 -14.25
N PRO A 89 24.91 0.24 -13.58
CA PRO A 89 25.13 -0.05 -12.17
C PRO A 89 23.94 0.35 -11.29
N GLY A 90 23.43 -0.60 -10.50
CA GLY A 90 22.28 -0.40 -9.61
C GLY A 90 20.94 -0.88 -10.16
N VAL A 91 20.87 -1.32 -11.42
CA VAL A 91 19.69 -1.99 -11.98
C VAL A 91 19.68 -3.45 -11.52
N ILE A 92 18.61 -3.86 -10.82
CA ILE A 92 18.45 -5.24 -10.30
C ILE A 92 17.87 -6.14 -11.38
N ASN A 93 16.77 -5.73 -12.01
CA ASN A 93 16.08 -6.45 -13.08
C ASN A 93 15.55 -5.44 -14.11
N ALA A 94 15.59 -5.80 -15.39
CA ALA A 94 14.92 -5.06 -16.46
C ALA A 94 14.17 -6.05 -17.36
N ALA A 95 12.97 -5.67 -17.80
CA ALA A 95 12.12 -6.50 -18.63
C ALA A 95 11.24 -5.64 -19.54
N PRO A 96 10.86 -6.15 -20.73
CA PRO A 96 9.85 -5.48 -21.53
C PRO A 96 8.49 -5.53 -20.83
N ALA A 97 7.71 -4.47 -21.00
CA ALA A 97 6.34 -4.42 -20.54
C ALA A 97 5.45 -3.72 -21.57
N ILE A 98 4.22 -4.19 -21.71
CA ILE A 98 3.18 -3.54 -22.51
C ILE A 98 2.20 -2.91 -21.53
N LEU A 99 1.96 -1.61 -21.65
CA LEU A 99 0.97 -0.91 -20.84
C LEU A 99 -0.03 -0.21 -21.76
N ARG A 100 -1.30 -0.65 -21.74
CA ARG A 100 -2.35 -0.09 -22.60
C ARG A 100 -3.65 0.07 -21.81
N PRO A 101 -4.44 1.13 -22.05
CA PRO A 101 -5.81 1.18 -21.56
C PRO A 101 -6.61 -0.01 -22.12
N ALA A 102 -7.43 -0.62 -21.28
CA ALA A 102 -8.28 -1.74 -21.63
C ALA A 102 -9.65 -1.58 -20.98
N VAL A 103 -10.63 -2.27 -21.56
CA VAL A 103 -11.99 -2.33 -21.03
C VAL A 103 -12.27 -3.78 -20.69
N ILE A 104 -12.71 -4.02 -19.46
CA ILE A 104 -13.13 -5.33 -18.98
C ILE A 104 -14.65 -5.35 -18.94
N ASN A 105 -15.24 -6.38 -19.52
CA ASN A 105 -16.68 -6.61 -19.52
C ASN A 105 -16.95 -8.07 -19.12
N ASN A 106 -17.79 -8.27 -18.12
CA ASN A 106 -18.17 -9.60 -17.63
C ASN A 106 -19.68 -9.90 -17.77
N GLY A 107 -20.37 -9.16 -18.64
CA GLY A 107 -21.80 -9.28 -18.89
C GLY A 107 -22.69 -8.53 -17.89
N PHE A 108 -22.23 -8.31 -16.65
CA PHE A 108 -22.97 -7.57 -15.62
C PHE A 108 -22.56 -6.11 -15.52
N GLY A 109 -21.34 -5.77 -15.93
CA GLY A 109 -20.82 -4.42 -15.90
C GLY A 109 -19.59 -4.24 -16.78
N LEU A 110 -19.27 -2.96 -17.01
CA LEU A 110 -18.10 -2.53 -17.77
C LEU A 110 -17.20 -1.74 -16.83
N SER A 111 -15.90 -2.03 -16.88
CA SER A 111 -14.90 -1.29 -16.11
C SER A 111 -13.68 -0.98 -16.97
N PHE A 112 -13.08 0.18 -16.72
CA PHE A 112 -11.85 0.61 -17.37
C PHE A 112 -10.66 0.14 -16.54
N ALA A 113 -9.68 -0.48 -17.19
CA ALA A 113 -8.44 -0.93 -16.58
C ALA A 113 -7.24 -0.48 -17.40
N THR A 114 -6.06 -0.66 -16.82
CA THR A 114 -4.82 -0.65 -17.58
C THR A 114 -4.33 -2.08 -17.69
N PHE A 115 -4.30 -2.59 -18.92
CA PHE A 115 -3.70 -3.88 -19.22
C PHE A 115 -2.18 -3.74 -19.16
N LYS A 116 -1.55 -4.62 -18.38
CA LYS A 116 -0.11 -4.67 -18.20
C LYS A 116 0.41 -6.06 -18.57
N GLY A 117 1.00 -6.18 -19.76
CA GLY A 117 1.69 -7.39 -20.20
C GLY A 117 3.11 -7.39 -19.66
N VAL A 118 3.48 -8.42 -18.90
CA VAL A 118 4.78 -8.55 -18.22
C VAL A 118 5.29 -9.97 -18.35
N ASP A 119 6.61 -10.13 -18.31
CA ASP A 119 7.24 -11.43 -18.13
C ASP A 119 7.25 -11.79 -16.63
N PRO A 120 6.53 -12.84 -16.19
CA PRO A 120 6.48 -13.23 -14.79
C PRO A 120 7.81 -13.75 -14.25
N GLU A 121 8.73 -14.21 -15.11
CA GLU A 121 10.01 -14.78 -14.69
C GLU A 121 11.10 -13.72 -14.54
N ALA A 122 10.89 -12.52 -15.10
CA ALA A 122 11.88 -11.44 -15.08
C ALA A 122 12.00 -10.72 -13.73
N GLY A 123 11.15 -11.03 -12.74
CA GLY A 123 11.28 -10.52 -11.37
C GLY A 123 11.25 -8.99 -11.24
N THR A 124 10.64 -8.28 -12.20
CA THR A 124 10.55 -6.82 -12.20
C THR A 124 9.39 -6.27 -11.37
N LEU A 125 8.47 -7.14 -10.92
CA LEU A 125 7.28 -6.76 -10.19
C LEU A 125 7.10 -7.60 -8.92
N ASP A 126 7.36 -6.98 -7.77
CA ASP A 126 7.18 -7.62 -6.47
C ASP A 126 5.72 -8.00 -6.18
N LEU A 127 4.76 -7.34 -6.82
CA LEU A 127 3.33 -7.67 -6.67
C LEU A 127 2.96 -9.08 -7.13
N LEU A 128 3.72 -9.69 -8.04
CA LEU A 128 3.47 -11.07 -8.46
C LEU A 128 3.66 -12.06 -7.30
N ASN A 129 4.42 -11.69 -6.27
CA ASN A 129 4.60 -12.50 -5.07
C ASN A 129 3.46 -12.34 -4.04
N ARG A 130 2.50 -11.44 -4.29
CA ARG A 130 1.39 -11.11 -3.37
C ARG A 130 0.02 -11.52 -3.92
N VAL A 131 -0.03 -12.55 -4.76
CA VAL A 131 -1.29 -13.11 -5.26
C VAL A 131 -2.10 -13.68 -4.08
N VAL A 132 -3.34 -13.22 -3.95
CA VAL A 132 -4.26 -13.61 -2.86
C VAL A 132 -5.00 -14.90 -3.20
N GLU A 133 -5.41 -15.06 -4.46
CA GLU A 133 -6.18 -16.20 -4.96
C GLU A 133 -5.75 -16.51 -6.40
N GLY A 134 -5.73 -17.80 -6.78
CA GLY A 134 -5.22 -18.25 -8.08
C GLY A 134 -3.70 -18.48 -8.09
N SER A 135 -3.08 -18.49 -9.27
CA SER A 135 -1.65 -18.73 -9.44
C SER A 135 -1.04 -17.92 -10.58
N VAL A 136 0.16 -17.39 -10.34
CA VAL A 136 1.00 -16.70 -11.36
C VAL A 136 1.38 -17.65 -12.50
N SER A 137 1.43 -18.96 -12.26
CA SER A 137 1.75 -19.97 -13.28
C SER A 137 0.78 -19.94 -14.47
N ASN A 138 -0.43 -19.41 -14.27
CA ASN A 138 -1.45 -19.32 -15.31
C ASN A 138 -1.21 -18.15 -16.28
N LEU A 139 -0.23 -17.28 -16.01
CA LEU A 139 0.21 -16.21 -16.92
C LEU A 139 1.19 -16.69 -18.00
N ARG A 140 1.63 -17.96 -17.95
CA ARG A 140 2.55 -18.51 -18.96
C ARG A 140 1.83 -18.76 -20.28
N LEU A 141 2.38 -18.21 -21.36
CA LEU A 141 1.94 -18.48 -22.72
C LEU A 141 2.06 -19.99 -23.04
N GLY A 142 0.96 -20.59 -23.51
CA GLY A 142 0.91 -22.02 -23.90
C GLY A 142 0.05 -22.94 -23.02
N ASN A 143 -0.61 -22.41 -21.99
CA ASN A 143 -1.70 -23.12 -21.33
C ASN A 143 -3.00 -23.05 -22.18
N GLU A 144 -3.94 -23.98 -21.98
CA GLU A 144 -5.24 -24.00 -22.69
C GLU A 144 -6.10 -22.73 -22.46
N LEU A 145 -5.78 -21.94 -21.43
CA LEU A 145 -6.40 -20.66 -21.12
C LEU A 145 -5.31 -19.62 -20.87
N ASP A 146 -5.37 -18.50 -21.61
CA ASP A 146 -4.57 -17.30 -21.33
C ASP A 146 -5.09 -16.67 -20.03
N GLY A 147 -4.46 -17.00 -18.91
CA GLY A 147 -4.85 -16.47 -17.61
C GLY A 147 -4.54 -14.98 -17.48
N ALA A 148 -5.31 -14.26 -16.66
CA ALA A 148 -5.05 -12.88 -16.29
C ALA A 148 -5.05 -12.74 -14.77
N LEU A 149 -4.20 -11.84 -14.24
CA LEU A 149 -4.27 -11.41 -12.86
C LEU A 149 -5.02 -10.10 -12.77
N ILE A 150 -6.00 -10.05 -11.87
CA ILE A 150 -6.84 -8.87 -11.64
C ILE A 150 -6.62 -8.40 -10.20
N GLY A 151 -6.50 -7.09 -10.02
CA GLY A 151 -6.40 -6.50 -8.68
C GLY A 151 -7.65 -6.78 -7.86
N ARG A 152 -7.49 -7.16 -6.59
CA ARG A 152 -8.59 -7.57 -5.71
C ARG A 152 -9.76 -6.57 -5.67
N GLY A 153 -9.48 -5.28 -5.57
CA GLY A 153 -10.54 -4.26 -5.57
C GLY A 153 -11.34 -4.21 -6.87
N MET A 154 -10.70 -4.51 -8.01
CA MET A 154 -11.39 -4.61 -9.29
C MET A 154 -12.20 -5.90 -9.39
N ALA A 155 -11.63 -7.03 -8.97
CA ALA A 155 -12.35 -8.30 -8.89
C ALA A 155 -13.62 -8.18 -8.01
N ASP A 156 -13.50 -7.57 -6.84
CA ASP A 156 -14.64 -7.33 -5.93
C ASP A 156 -15.70 -6.41 -6.57
N SER A 157 -15.28 -5.33 -7.24
CA SER A 157 -16.20 -4.40 -7.91
C SER A 157 -16.95 -5.01 -9.09
N MET A 158 -16.32 -5.98 -9.76
CA MET A 158 -16.89 -6.69 -10.90
C MET A 158 -17.50 -8.04 -10.49
N LEU A 159 -17.45 -8.44 -9.22
CA LEU A 159 -17.92 -9.74 -8.73
C LEU A 159 -17.24 -10.94 -9.42
N LEU A 160 -15.97 -10.79 -9.81
CA LEU A 160 -15.18 -11.84 -10.47
C LEU A 160 -14.61 -12.83 -9.45
N ARG A 161 -14.50 -14.10 -9.87
CA ARG A 161 -13.87 -15.19 -9.12
C ARG A 161 -12.81 -15.87 -9.97
N VAL A 162 -11.93 -16.64 -9.31
CA VAL A 162 -10.93 -17.43 -10.03
C VAL A 162 -11.63 -18.51 -10.86
N GLY A 163 -11.41 -18.48 -12.18
CA GLY A 163 -11.99 -19.40 -13.14
C GLY A 163 -13.13 -18.82 -14.00
N ASP A 164 -13.51 -17.56 -13.76
CA ASP A 164 -14.42 -16.80 -14.64
C ASP A 164 -13.75 -16.32 -15.94
#